data_AF-A0A6P1ADP6-F1
#
_entry.id   AF-A0A6P1ADP6-F1
#
_cell.length_a   1.000
_cell.length_b   1.000
_cell.length_c   1.000
_cell.angle_alpha   90.00
_cell.angle_beta   90.00
_cell.angle_gamma   90.00
#
_symmetry.space_group_name_H-M   'P 1'
#
loop_
_entity.id
_entity.type
_entity.pdbx_description
1 polymer ?
#
loop_
_entity_poly.entity_id
_entity_poly.type
_entity_poly.pdbx_seq_one_letter_code
_entity_poly.pdbx_strand_id
1 'polypeptide(L)'
;IKTVTKKEGIYVIGWTKDQYELAPDRILTSVLQDIPQLILNAATLMQQGRWEGKLYKFGLKEKIYDFAPFRGMLTPEEEAAFNTARNRVITGEIEIYP
;
A
#
# COMPACT_ATOMS: atom_id res chain seq x y z
N ILE A 1 -16.99 5.90 -1.77
CA ILE A 1 -16.71 5.30 -3.10
C ILE A 1 -17.88 5.43 -4.05
N LYS A 2 -19.07 4.85 -3.76
CA LYS A 2 -20.24 4.83 -4.68
C LYS A 2 -20.70 6.18 -5.26
N THR A 3 -20.48 7.29 -4.57
CA THR A 3 -20.87 8.63 -5.08
C THR A 3 -19.78 9.27 -5.94
N VAL A 4 -18.50 8.96 -5.69
CA VAL A 4 -17.34 9.55 -6.38
C VAL A 4 -17.12 8.87 -7.73
N THR A 5 -17.33 7.55 -7.81
CA THR A 5 -17.16 6.75 -9.03
C THR A 5 -18.19 7.04 -10.13
N LYS A 6 -19.26 7.79 -9.81
CA LYS A 6 -20.28 8.22 -10.77
C LYS A 6 -19.89 9.45 -11.59
N LYS A 7 -18.83 10.17 -11.20
CA LYS A 7 -18.32 11.31 -11.96
C LYS A 7 -17.36 10.82 -13.04
N GLU A 8 -17.54 11.29 -14.27
CA GLU A 8 -16.62 10.95 -15.37
C GLU A 8 -15.21 11.48 -15.11
N GLY A 9 -14.20 10.75 -15.60
CA GLY A 9 -12.79 11.12 -15.46
C GLY A 9 -12.19 10.97 -14.06
N ILE A 10 -12.96 10.56 -13.04
CA ILE A 10 -12.44 10.33 -11.69
C ILE A 10 -12.08 8.86 -11.50
N TYR A 11 -10.81 8.63 -11.13
CA TYR A 11 -10.30 7.35 -10.62
C TYR A 11 -10.11 7.42 -9.11
N VAL A 12 -10.11 6.26 -8.47
CA VAL A 12 -10.04 6.11 -7.02
C VAL A 12 -8.95 5.10 -6.67
N ILE A 13 -8.23 5.38 -5.59
CA ILE A 13 -7.35 4.40 -4.93
C ILE A 13 -8.12 3.86 -3.72
N GLY A 14 -8.32 2.55 -3.67
CA GLY A 14 -8.95 1.87 -2.54
C GLY A 14 -8.06 1.88 -1.29
N TRP A 15 -8.66 1.62 -0.13
CA TRP A 15 -7.97 1.67 1.17
C TRP A 15 -8.25 0.44 2.02
N THR A 16 -7.21 -0.05 2.71
CA THR A 16 -7.19 -1.20 3.64
C THR A 16 -7.32 -2.58 2.96
N LYS A 17 -8.25 -2.73 2.01
CA LYS A 17 -8.48 -3.98 1.26
C LYS A 17 -8.62 -3.66 -0.22
N ASP A 18 -8.53 -4.71 -1.04
CA ASP A 18 -8.87 -4.56 -2.45
C ASP A 18 -10.36 -4.21 -2.61
N GLN A 19 -10.61 -3.06 -3.20
CA GLN A 19 -11.95 -2.51 -3.41
C GLN A 19 -12.38 -2.54 -4.87
N TYR A 20 -11.63 -3.24 -5.75
CA TYR A 20 -11.90 -3.34 -7.19
C TYR A 20 -13.37 -3.63 -7.50
N GLU A 21 -13.97 -4.63 -6.85
CA GLU A 21 -15.37 -5.04 -7.06
C GLU A 21 -16.41 -3.95 -6.76
N LEU A 22 -16.06 -2.90 -6.02
CA LEU A 22 -16.97 -1.78 -5.76
C LEU A 22 -17.16 -0.87 -6.98
N ALA A 23 -16.17 -0.80 -7.88
CA ALA A 23 -16.21 -0.05 -9.13
C ALA A 23 -15.02 -0.46 -10.05
N PRO A 24 -15.11 -1.60 -10.76
CA PRO A 24 -14.01 -2.17 -11.54
C PRO A 24 -13.33 -1.18 -12.49
N ASP A 25 -14.11 -0.35 -13.17
CA ASP A 25 -13.60 0.61 -14.17
C ASP A 25 -13.08 1.92 -13.56
N ARG A 26 -13.06 2.03 -12.23
CA ARG A 26 -12.75 3.28 -11.51
C ARG A 26 -11.75 3.12 -10.39
N ILE A 27 -11.53 1.90 -9.91
CA ILE A 27 -10.47 1.62 -8.93
C ILE A 27 -9.15 1.39 -9.67
N LEU A 28 -8.22 2.33 -9.57
CA LEU A 28 -6.90 2.23 -10.18
C LEU A 28 -6.06 1.13 -9.51
N THR A 29 -6.05 1.13 -8.18
CA THR A 29 -5.43 0.13 -7.31
C THR A 29 -6.04 0.31 -5.91
N SER A 30 -5.64 -0.51 -4.94
CA SER A 30 -5.98 -0.32 -3.53
C SER A 30 -4.74 -0.47 -2.67
N VAL A 31 -4.56 0.40 -1.69
CA VAL A 31 -3.55 0.22 -0.64
C VAL A 31 -4.05 -0.88 0.29
N LEU A 32 -3.33 -1.99 0.32
CA LEU A 32 -3.58 -3.15 1.17
C LEU A 32 -2.90 -2.94 2.51
N GLN A 33 -3.55 -3.37 3.60
CA GLN A 33 -3.00 -3.31 4.95
C GLN A 33 -3.07 -4.66 5.64
N ASP A 34 -1.92 -5.15 6.09
CA ASP A 34 -1.81 -6.36 6.90
C ASP A 34 -1.61 -6.01 8.39
N ILE A 35 -2.70 -5.61 9.03
CA ILE A 35 -2.71 -5.29 10.47
C ILE A 35 -2.36 -6.53 11.33
N PRO A 36 -2.87 -7.75 11.04
CA PRO A 36 -2.41 -8.94 11.74
C PRO A 36 -0.89 -9.14 11.70
N GLN A 37 -0.26 -8.99 10.53
CA GLN A 37 1.20 -9.11 10.40
C GLN A 37 1.93 -8.00 11.15
N LEU A 38 1.40 -6.77 11.17
CA LEU A 38 1.97 -5.66 11.96
C LEU A 38 2.02 -6.04 13.44
N ILE A 39 0.91 -6.53 13.99
CA ILE A 39 0.82 -6.93 15.39
C ILE A 39 1.79 -8.09 15.67
N LEU A 40 1.86 -9.07 14.77
CA LEU A 40 2.78 -10.20 14.89
C LEU A 40 4.25 -9.76 14.89
N ASN A 41 4.62 -8.81 14.03
CA ASN A 41 5.97 -8.23 13.98
C ASN A 41 6.32 -7.56 15.32
N ALA A 42 5.41 -6.76 15.86
CA ALA A 42 5.60 -6.10 17.15
C ALA A 42 5.73 -7.11 18.30
N ALA A 43 4.84 -8.10 18.37
CA ALA A 43 4.89 -9.15 19.38
C ALA A 43 6.19 -9.98 19.31
N THR A 44 6.67 -10.26 18.10
CA THR A 44 7.93 -10.99 17.87
C THR A 44 9.13 -10.21 18.41
N LEU A 45 9.19 -8.89 18.17
CA LEU A 45 10.24 -8.04 18.73
C LEU A 45 10.23 -8.02 20.26
N MET A 46 9.05 -7.94 20.87
CA MET A 46 8.90 -7.98 22.34
C MET A 46 9.35 -9.33 22.90
N GLN A 47 8.87 -10.43 22.32
CA GLN A 47 9.21 -11.79 22.76
C GLN A 47 10.73 -12.05 22.71
N GLN A 48 11.42 -11.49 21.72
CA GLN A 48 12.86 -11.64 21.54
C GLN A 48 13.70 -10.65 22.35
N GLY A 49 13.08 -9.79 23.16
CA GLY A 49 13.79 -8.74 23.91
C GLY A 49 14.44 -7.68 23.02
N ARG A 50 13.98 -7.54 21.75
CA ARG A 50 14.47 -6.56 20.76
C ARG A 50 13.56 -5.34 20.62
N TRP A 51 12.53 -5.25 21.46
CA TRP A 51 11.66 -4.09 21.50
C TRP A 51 12.37 -2.90 22.17
N GLU A 52 12.30 -1.75 21.52
CA GLU A 52 12.91 -0.49 21.96
C GLU A 52 11.83 0.59 22.08
N GLY A 53 12.03 1.57 22.96
CA GLY A 53 11.17 2.76 23.08
C GLY A 53 11.35 3.74 21.91
N LYS A 54 11.00 3.31 20.69
CA LYS A 54 11.10 4.10 19.46
C LYS A 54 9.84 3.99 18.60
N LEU A 55 9.67 4.93 17.68
CA LEU A 55 8.64 4.83 16.66
C LEU A 55 9.06 3.80 15.60
N TYR A 56 8.42 2.64 15.62
CA TYR A 56 8.59 1.64 14.56
C TYR A 56 7.84 2.08 13.31
N LYS A 57 8.54 2.13 12.18
CA LYS A 57 7.98 2.41 10.86
C LYS A 57 7.81 1.08 10.12
N PHE A 58 6.61 0.51 10.20
CA PHE A 58 6.27 -0.70 9.44
C PHE A 58 5.62 -0.29 8.11
N GLY A 59 6.34 -0.47 7.02
CA GLY A 59 5.99 0.02 5.69
C GLY A 59 5.87 -1.07 4.64
N LEU A 60 6.16 -0.69 3.39
CA LEU A 60 6.28 -1.60 2.25
C LEU A 60 7.39 -2.64 2.46
N LYS A 61 8.48 -2.26 3.12
CA LYS A 61 9.62 -3.14 3.41
C LYS A 61 9.23 -4.30 4.34
N GLU A 62 8.44 -4.00 5.38
CA GLU A 62 7.96 -4.98 6.35
C GLU A 62 6.66 -5.68 5.90
N LYS A 63 6.23 -5.44 4.64
CA LYS A 63 5.03 -6.02 4.02
C LYS A 63 3.73 -5.72 4.77
N ILE A 64 3.69 -4.61 5.50
CA ILE A 64 2.47 -4.16 6.17
C ILE A 64 1.56 -3.44 5.19
N TYR A 65 2.16 -2.72 4.25
CA TYR A 65 1.44 -2.15 3.12
C TYR A 65 1.82 -2.90 1.85
N ASP A 66 0.86 -2.98 0.94
CA ASP A 66 1.13 -3.29 -0.46
C ASP A 66 0.05 -2.66 -1.35
N PHE A 67 0.13 -2.91 -2.66
CA PHE A 67 -0.83 -2.41 -3.63
C PHE A 67 -1.51 -3.56 -4.36
N ALA A 68 -2.83 -3.45 -4.54
CA ALA A 68 -3.55 -4.36 -5.42
C ALA A 68 -3.12 -4.18 -6.90
N PRO A 69 -3.33 -5.18 -7.77
CA PRO A 69 -2.97 -5.06 -9.19
C PRO A 69 -3.67 -3.88 -9.88
N PHE A 70 -2.98 -3.22 -10.82
CA PHE A 70 -3.54 -2.13 -11.62
C PHE A 70 -4.50 -2.59 -12.73
N ARG A 71 -4.50 -3.88 -13.07
CA ARG A 71 -5.47 -4.50 -13.98
C ARG A 71 -5.59 -3.82 -15.35
N GLY A 72 -4.46 -3.35 -15.88
CA GLY A 72 -4.40 -2.68 -17.19
C GLY A 72 -4.89 -1.23 -17.19
N MET A 73 -5.13 -0.62 -16.01
CA MET A 73 -5.49 0.79 -15.88
C MET A 73 -4.29 1.72 -16.08
N LEU A 74 -3.07 1.19 -16.06
CA LEU A 74 -1.83 1.90 -16.36
C LEU A 74 -1.22 1.37 -17.65
N THR A 75 -0.55 2.26 -18.37
CA THR A 75 0.37 1.87 -19.44
C THR A 75 1.59 1.16 -18.86
N PRO A 76 2.34 0.36 -19.66
CA PRO A 76 3.56 -0.29 -19.20
C PRO A 76 4.61 0.68 -18.65
N GLU A 77 4.70 1.89 -19.23
CA GLU A 77 5.63 2.92 -18.78
C GLU A 77 5.25 3.48 -17.40
N GLU A 78 3.96 3.76 -17.19
CA GLU A 78 3.45 4.22 -15.88
C GLU A 78 3.61 3.16 -14.80
N GLU A 79 3.34 1.90 -15.12
CA GLU A 79 3.53 0.79 -14.17
C GLU A 79 5.02 0.56 -13.86
N ALA A 80 5.92 0.73 -14.83
CA ALA A 80 7.36 0.70 -14.60
C ALA A 80 7.84 1.86 -13.72
N ALA A 81 7.31 3.07 -13.95
CA ALA A 81 7.61 4.24 -13.11
C ALA A 81 7.12 4.03 -11.68
N PHE A 82 5.91 3.49 -11.50
CA PHE A 82 5.38 3.13 -10.19
C PHE A 82 6.26 2.10 -9.47
N ASN A 83 6.63 1.01 -10.15
CA ASN A 83 7.47 -0.04 -9.58
C ASN A 83 8.86 0.48 -9.19
N THR A 84 9.43 1.38 -9.99
CA THR A 84 10.68 2.06 -9.67
C THR A 84 10.54 2.90 -8.39
N ALA A 85 9.50 3.73 -8.29
CA ALA A 85 9.24 4.52 -7.09
C ALA A 85 9.00 3.63 -5.85
N ARG A 86 8.20 2.57 -5.99
CA ARG A 86 7.94 1.58 -4.93
C ARG A 86 9.24 0.96 -4.42
N ASN A 87 10.14 0.56 -5.32
CA ASN A 87 11.42 -0.02 -4.94
C ASN A 87 12.31 0.98 -4.19
N ARG A 88 12.35 2.25 -4.63
CA ARG A 88 13.11 3.31 -3.95
C ARG A 88 12.61 3.56 -2.52
N VAL A 89 11.30 3.42 -2.27
CA VAL A 89 10.73 3.46 -0.91
C VAL A 89 11.13 2.22 -0.10
N ILE A 90 11.11 1.03 -0.70
CA ILE A 90 11.50 -0.22 -0.01
C ILE A 90 12.98 -0.23 0.37
N THR A 91 13.86 0.27 -0.49
CA THR A 91 15.30 0.35 -0.24
C THR A 91 15.68 1.47 0.73
N GLY A 92 14.76 2.40 1.00
CA GLY A 92 15.01 3.58 1.84
C GLY A 92 15.72 4.71 1.11
N GLU A 93 15.83 4.65 -0.23
CA GLU A 93 16.32 5.79 -1.02
C GLU A 93 15.32 6.96 -0.99
N ILE A 94 14.02 6.65 -0.91
CA ILE A 94 12.97 7.61 -0.61
C ILE A 94 12.41 7.28 0.78
N GLU A 95 12.52 8.24 1.70
CA GLU A 95 11.83 8.16 2.98
C GLU A 95 10.51 8.94 2.94
N ILE A 96 9.43 8.29 3.34
CA ILE A 96 8.12 8.91 3.50
C ILE A 96 7.96 9.35 4.95
N TYR A 97 7.67 10.64 5.14
CA TYR A 97 7.34 11.24 6.44
C TYR A 97 5.84 11.57 6.50
N PRO A 98 5.22 11.54 7.69
CA PRO A 98 3.89 12.11 7.90
C PRO A 98 3.88 13.63 7.66
#